data_AF-A0A091QIV2-F1
#
_entry.id   AF-A0A091QIV2-F1
#
_cell.length_a   1.000
_cell.length_b   1.000
_cell.length_c   1.000
_cell.angle_alpha   90.00
_cell.angle_beta   90.00
_cell.angle_gamma   90.00
#
_symmetry.space_group_name_H-M   'P 1'
#
loop_
_entity.id
_entity.type
_entity.pdbx_description
1 polymer ?
#
loop_
_entity_poly.entity_id
_entity_poly.type
_entity_poly.pdbx_seq_one_letter_code
_entity_poly.pdbx_strand_id
1 'polypeptide(L)'
;GYGHAAPSTDGGKVFCMVYALLGIPLTLVMFQSLGERINTFVRYLLHRIKKCLGLRRAEVSMANMVTIGFFSCISTLCIGAAAFSYYEHWSFFHAYYYCFITLTTIGFGDYVALQKDEALQNNPQYVAFSFVYILTGLTVIGAFLNLVVLRFMTMNAEDEKRDAEHRALLTRNGQAGPLRAPDPSSTVPAGATSGGGGGGFRNVYAEVLHFQSMCSCLWYKSRE
;
A
#
# COMPACT_ATOMS: atom_id res chain seq x y z
N GLY A 1 -6.24 16.89 -7.33
CA GLY A 1 -6.65 17.84 -8.38
C GLY A 1 -6.70 19.21 -7.74
N TYR A 2 -5.77 20.08 -8.09
CA TYR A 2 -5.60 21.38 -7.42
C TYR A 2 -6.72 22.40 -7.66
N GLY A 3 -7.49 22.25 -8.74
CA GLY A 3 -8.59 23.16 -9.04
C GLY A 3 -8.21 24.50 -9.68
N HIS A 4 -6.92 24.80 -9.86
CA HIS A 4 -6.47 26.01 -10.57
C HIS A 4 -6.89 26.05 -12.05
N ALA A 5 -7.08 24.88 -12.67
CA ALA A 5 -7.66 24.72 -14.00
C ALA A 5 -8.72 23.62 -13.96
N ALA A 6 -9.94 23.94 -14.41
CA ALA A 6 -11.08 23.04 -14.44
C ALA A 6 -11.84 23.15 -15.78
N PRO A 7 -12.46 22.07 -16.27
CA PRO A 7 -13.20 22.10 -17.53
C PRO A 7 -14.40 23.06 -17.43
N SER A 8 -14.38 24.11 -18.25
CA SER A 8 -15.45 25.12 -18.31
C SER A 8 -16.64 24.64 -19.15
N THR A 9 -16.41 23.80 -20.16
CA THR A 9 -17.44 23.31 -21.08
C THR A 9 -18.11 22.04 -20.56
N ASP A 10 -19.39 21.86 -20.89
CA ASP A 10 -20.14 20.67 -20.45
C ASP A 10 -19.60 19.38 -21.06
N GLY A 11 -19.18 19.41 -22.34
CA GLY A 11 -18.47 18.30 -22.97
C GLY A 11 -17.14 17.97 -22.26
N GLY A 12 -16.37 18.99 -21.85
CA GLY A 12 -15.14 18.81 -21.09
C GLY A 12 -15.37 18.20 -19.71
N LYS A 13 -16.47 18.57 -19.03
CA LYS A 13 -16.87 17.98 -17.74
C LYS A 13 -17.22 16.50 -17.90
N VAL A 14 -18.03 16.14 -18.90
CA VAL A 14 -18.38 14.73 -19.19
C VAL A 14 -17.14 13.91 -19.52
N PHE A 15 -16.24 14.43 -20.36
CA PHE A 15 -14.98 13.77 -20.67
C PHE A 15 -14.13 13.56 -19.40
N CYS A 16 -14.02 14.58 -18.54
CA CYS A 16 -13.29 14.49 -17.28
C CYS A 16 -13.85 13.39 -16.35
N MET A 17 -15.18 13.23 -16.26
CA MET A 17 -15.81 12.16 -15.48
C MET A 17 -15.40 10.77 -15.97
N VAL A 18 -15.45 10.53 -17.29
CA VAL A 18 -15.06 9.25 -17.90
C VAL A 18 -13.55 8.99 -17.74
N TYR A 19 -12.74 10.03 -17.94
CA TYR A 19 -11.28 9.96 -17.76
C TYR A 19 -10.91 9.58 -16.33
N ALA A 20 -11.54 10.21 -15.33
CA ALA A 20 -11.28 9.92 -13.92
C ALA A 20 -11.71 8.50 -13.53
N LEU A 21 -12.86 8.04 -14.04
CA LEU A 21 -13.40 6.70 -13.76
C LEU A 21 -12.43 5.59 -14.15
N LEU A 22 -11.77 5.71 -15.30
CA LEU A 22 -10.79 4.72 -15.77
C LEU A 22 -9.36 5.00 -15.27
N GLY A 23 -9.01 6.29 -15.22
CA GLY A 23 -7.65 6.74 -14.90
C GLY A 23 -7.27 6.54 -13.45
N ILE A 24 -8.18 6.78 -12.49
CA ILE A 24 -7.88 6.63 -11.06
C ILE A 24 -7.55 5.16 -10.73
N PRO A 25 -8.37 4.15 -11.08
CA PRO A 25 -8.04 2.74 -10.83
C PRO A 25 -6.73 2.31 -11.49
N LEU A 26 -6.52 2.70 -12.75
CA LEU A 26 -5.29 2.38 -13.49
C LEU A 26 -4.06 2.97 -12.80
N THR A 27 -4.15 4.23 -12.37
CA THR A 27 -3.06 4.95 -11.68
C THR A 27 -2.74 4.31 -10.32
N LEU A 28 -3.77 3.90 -9.56
CA LEU A 28 -3.58 3.21 -8.28
C LEU A 28 -2.86 1.87 -8.46
N VAL A 29 -3.31 1.04 -9.40
CA VAL A 29 -2.67 -0.26 -9.69
C VAL A 29 -1.23 -0.06 -10.21
N MET A 30 -1.01 0.95 -11.05
CA MET A 30 0.32 1.30 -11.53
C MET A 30 1.26 1.67 -10.37
N PHE A 31 0.83 2.56 -9.47
CA PHE A 31 1.66 2.97 -8.34
C PHE A 31 1.90 1.84 -7.33
N GLN A 32 0.94 0.95 -7.12
CA GLN A 32 1.14 -0.25 -6.31
C GLN A 32 2.23 -1.15 -6.94
N SER A 33 2.09 -1.44 -8.24
CA SER A 33 3.04 -2.29 -8.98
C SER A 33 4.44 -1.70 -9.01
N LEU A 34 4.56 -0.38 -9.24
CA LEU A 34 5.85 0.32 -9.21
C LEU A 34 6.43 0.37 -7.80
N GLY A 35 5.59 0.60 -6.78
CA GLY A 35 6.02 0.65 -5.39
C GLY A 35 6.59 -0.67 -4.88
N GLU A 36 6.00 -1.81 -5.28
CA GLU A 36 6.55 -3.14 -4.98
C GLU A 36 7.92 -3.38 -5.63
N ARG A 37 8.07 -2.95 -6.89
CA ARG A 37 9.35 -3.03 -7.61
C ARG A 37 10.41 -2.18 -6.93
N ILE A 38 10.08 -0.94 -6.53
CA ILE A 38 10.98 -0.06 -5.79
C ILE A 38 11.37 -0.71 -4.45
N ASN A 39 10.41 -1.21 -3.67
CA ASN A 39 10.69 -1.85 -2.38
C ASN A 39 11.62 -3.07 -2.55
N THR A 40 11.41 -3.87 -3.60
CA THR A 40 12.27 -5.01 -3.93
C THR A 40 13.67 -4.56 -4.34
N PHE A 41 13.76 -3.51 -5.15
CA PHE A 41 15.03 -2.91 -5.54
C PHE A 41 15.80 -2.35 -4.35
N VAL A 42 15.13 -1.65 -3.43
CA VAL A 42 15.72 -1.14 -2.18
C VAL A 42 16.22 -2.28 -1.30
N ARG A 43 15.45 -3.38 -1.16
CA ARG A 43 15.92 -4.60 -0.45
C ARG A 43 17.19 -5.16 -1.07
N TYR A 44 17.21 -5.28 -2.41
CA TYR A 44 18.37 -5.78 -3.15
C TYR A 44 19.58 -4.87 -2.95
N LEU A 45 19.41 -3.55 -3.08
CA LEU A 45 20.47 -2.56 -2.92
C LEU A 45 21.00 -2.57 -1.48
N LEU A 46 20.13 -2.63 -0.48
CA LEU A 46 20.51 -2.73 0.93
C LEU A 46 21.30 -4.01 1.21
N HIS A 47 20.87 -5.13 0.63
CA HIS A 47 21.60 -6.40 0.75
C HIS A 47 22.99 -6.31 0.10
N ARG A 48 23.09 -5.68 -1.08
CA ARG A 48 24.37 -5.42 -1.76
C ARG A 48 25.29 -4.54 -0.92
N ILE A 49 24.77 -3.44 -0.39
CA ILE A 49 25.50 -2.49 0.46
C ILE A 49 26.00 -3.19 1.73
N LYS A 50 25.13 -3.92 2.46
CA LYS A 50 25.52 -4.68 3.66
C LYS A 50 26.59 -5.72 3.36
N LYS A 51 26.52 -6.38 2.20
CA LYS A 51 27.53 -7.34 1.75
C LYS A 51 28.87 -6.65 1.44
N CYS A 52 28.86 -5.50 0.78
CA CYS A 52 30.06 -4.70 0.53
C CYS A 52 30.69 -4.17 1.82
N LEU A 53 29.87 -3.79 2.82
CA LEU A 53 30.32 -3.35 4.14
C LEU A 53 30.74 -4.50 5.08
N GLY A 54 30.66 -5.76 4.64
CA GLY A 54 31.13 -6.92 5.41
C GLY A 54 30.30 -7.24 6.67
N LEU A 55 29.06 -6.76 6.78
CA LEU A 55 28.24 -7.03 7.97
C LEU A 55 27.79 -8.50 8.02
N ARG A 56 28.19 -9.19 9.09
CA ARG A 56 27.96 -10.63 9.34
C ARG A 56 26.49 -11.04 9.54
N ARG A 57 25.57 -10.08 9.76
CA ARG A 57 24.10 -10.28 9.87
C ARG A 57 23.37 -9.49 8.78
N ALA A 58 23.09 -10.13 7.66
CA ALA A 58 22.43 -9.51 6.50
C ALA A 58 20.91 -9.76 6.45
N GLU A 59 20.25 -10.02 7.59
CA GLU A 59 18.80 -10.12 7.61
C GLU A 59 18.16 -8.72 7.58
N VAL A 60 17.27 -8.52 6.61
CA VAL A 60 16.53 -7.27 6.44
C VAL A 60 15.20 -7.43 7.18
N SER A 61 15.20 -7.09 8.46
CA SER A 61 13.97 -7.04 9.25
C SER A 61 12.96 -6.06 8.64
N MET A 62 11.67 -6.36 8.76
CA MET A 62 10.57 -5.48 8.35
C MET A 62 10.67 -4.10 9.00
N ALA A 63 11.16 -4.02 10.24
CA ALA A 63 11.40 -2.74 10.92
C ALA A 63 12.41 -1.87 10.15
N ASN A 64 13.50 -2.46 9.65
CA ASN A 64 14.50 -1.72 8.87
C ASN A 64 13.89 -1.17 7.57
N MET A 65 13.01 -1.93 6.92
CA MET A 65 12.33 -1.49 5.70
C MET A 65 11.38 -0.32 5.96
N VAL A 66 10.60 -0.37 7.05
CA VAL A 66 9.73 0.75 7.46
C VAL A 66 10.59 2.00 7.73
N THR A 67 11.69 1.85 8.47
CA THR A 67 12.61 2.96 8.77
C THR A 67 13.20 3.57 7.49
N ILE A 68 13.68 2.75 6.56
CA ILE A 68 14.21 3.22 5.26
C ILE A 68 13.12 3.94 4.46
N GLY A 69 11.91 3.39 4.41
CA GLY A 69 10.78 4.00 3.71
C GLY A 69 10.42 5.36 4.30
N PHE A 70 10.41 5.48 5.64
CA PHE A 70 10.15 6.75 6.33
C PHE A 70 11.21 7.81 5.99
N PHE A 71 12.49 7.46 6.07
CA PHE A 71 13.57 8.36 5.67
C PHE A 71 13.50 8.73 4.18
N SER A 72 13.16 7.78 3.31
CA SER A 72 12.98 8.03 1.87
C SER A 72 11.84 9.01 1.58
N CYS A 73 10.73 8.93 2.32
CA CYS A 73 9.63 9.90 2.23
C CYS A 73 10.10 11.30 2.63
N ILE A 74 10.77 11.43 3.79
CA ILE A 74 11.30 12.71 4.26
C ILE A 74 12.30 13.30 3.25
N SER A 75 13.25 12.50 2.76
CA SER A 75 14.23 12.93 1.76
C SER A 75 13.55 13.42 0.48
N THR A 76 12.51 12.73 0.01
CA THR A 76 11.76 13.13 -1.19
C THR A 76 11.06 14.47 -1.00
N LEU A 77 10.48 14.71 0.18
CA LEU A 77 9.88 16.00 0.52
C LEU A 77 10.93 17.11 0.60
N CYS A 78 12.07 16.86 1.26
CA CYS A 78 13.15 17.85 1.36
C CYS A 78 13.78 18.20 0.01
N ILE A 79 14.02 17.21 -0.86
CA ILE A 79 14.57 17.43 -2.22
C ILE A 79 13.59 18.26 -3.05
N GLY A 80 12.30 17.93 -3.02
CA GLY A 80 11.27 18.73 -3.69
C GLY A 80 11.21 20.15 -3.13
N ALA A 81 11.18 20.29 -1.81
CA ALA A 81 11.13 21.60 -1.16
C ALA A 81 12.31 22.49 -1.56
N ALA A 82 13.53 21.94 -1.61
CA ALA A 82 14.71 22.66 -2.07
C ALA A 82 14.55 23.12 -3.53
N ALA A 83 14.16 22.21 -4.43
CA ALA A 83 13.99 22.55 -5.84
C ALA A 83 12.87 23.58 -6.07
N PHE A 84 11.68 23.38 -5.51
CA PHE A 84 10.55 24.30 -5.68
C PHE A 84 10.77 25.64 -4.98
N SER A 85 11.48 25.68 -3.85
CA SER A 85 11.87 26.95 -3.23
C SER A 85 12.77 27.79 -4.15
N TYR A 86 13.65 27.13 -4.91
CA TYR A 86 14.53 27.80 -5.87
C TYR A 86 13.79 28.28 -7.11
N TYR A 87 12.97 27.42 -7.73
CA TYR A 87 12.26 27.75 -8.97
C TYR A 87 11.09 28.71 -8.78
N GLU A 88 10.29 28.55 -7.72
CA GLU A 88 9.08 29.36 -7.49
C GLU A 88 9.34 30.56 -6.56
N HIS A 89 10.58 30.73 -6.10
CA HIS A 89 10.99 31.75 -5.13
C HIS A 89 10.13 31.74 -3.86
N TRP A 90 9.75 30.55 -3.39
CA TRP A 90 9.03 30.35 -2.13
C TRP A 90 10.00 30.12 -0.97
N SER A 91 9.53 30.34 0.26
CA SER A 91 10.28 29.87 1.43
C SER A 91 10.36 28.34 1.43
N PHE A 92 11.42 27.78 2.01
CA PHE A 92 11.57 26.32 2.12
C PHE A 92 10.36 25.66 2.78
N PHE A 93 9.77 26.32 3.79
CA PHE A 93 8.58 25.82 4.47
C PHE A 93 7.35 25.76 3.54
N HIS A 94 7.09 26.80 2.76
CA HIS A 94 5.98 26.79 1.80
C HIS A 94 6.19 25.75 0.70
N ALA A 95 7.42 25.61 0.21
CA ALA A 95 7.75 24.57 -0.76
C ALA A 95 7.62 23.16 -0.17
N TYR A 96 8.00 22.96 1.10
CA TYR A 96 7.82 21.69 1.80
C TYR A 96 6.34 21.36 2.01
N TYR A 97 5.54 22.35 2.43
CA TYR A 97 4.09 22.23 2.55
C TYR A 97 3.44 21.87 1.21
N TYR A 98 3.84 22.56 0.14
CA TYR A 98 3.40 22.25 -1.23
C TYR A 98 3.72 20.79 -1.61
N CYS A 99 4.97 20.34 -1.42
CA CYS A 99 5.37 18.96 -1.70
C CYS A 99 4.55 17.96 -0.89
N PHE A 100 4.31 18.24 0.40
CA PHE A 100 3.53 17.38 1.27
C PHE A 100 2.08 17.25 0.80
N ILE A 101 1.37 18.37 0.59
CA ILE A 101 -0.03 18.40 0.13
C ILE A 101 -0.18 17.80 -1.28
N THR A 102 0.85 17.94 -2.12
CA THR A 102 0.92 17.35 -3.46
C THR A 102 1.05 15.84 -3.42
N LEU A 103 2.06 15.32 -2.71
CA LEU A 103 2.38 13.89 -2.69
C LEU A 103 1.41 13.07 -1.82
N THR A 104 0.73 13.71 -0.86
CA THR A 104 -0.40 13.10 -0.13
C THR A 104 -1.70 13.14 -0.92
N THR A 105 -1.69 13.71 -2.13
CA THR A 105 -2.86 13.87 -3.03
C THR A 105 -4.00 14.71 -2.45
N ILE A 106 -3.77 15.45 -1.36
CA ILE A 106 -4.74 16.41 -0.79
C ILE A 106 -4.99 17.54 -1.81
N GLY A 107 -3.92 18.17 -2.28
CA GLY A 107 -3.95 19.12 -3.39
C GLY A 107 -4.90 20.30 -3.22
N PHE A 108 -4.76 21.09 -2.15
CA PHE A 108 -5.62 22.27 -1.91
C PHE A 108 -5.59 23.31 -3.03
N GLY A 109 -4.44 23.49 -3.69
CA GLY A 109 -4.29 24.43 -4.80
C GLY A 109 -3.98 25.87 -4.39
N ASP A 110 -3.71 26.10 -3.11
CA ASP A 110 -3.18 27.36 -2.56
C ASP A 110 -1.73 27.64 -3.02
N TYR A 111 -0.92 26.58 -3.14
CA TYR A 111 0.37 26.59 -3.82
C TYR A 111 0.34 25.63 -5.00
N VAL A 112 0.69 26.12 -6.18
CA VAL A 112 0.75 25.34 -7.42
C VAL A 112 1.99 25.76 -8.21
N ALA A 113 2.90 24.81 -8.44
CA ALA A 113 4.06 25.02 -9.29
C ALA A 113 3.64 25.26 -10.76
N LEU A 114 4.51 25.88 -11.55
CA LEU A 114 4.33 26.09 -13.00
C LEU A 114 3.26 27.13 -13.37
N GLN A 115 2.86 27.97 -12.41
CA GLN A 115 1.86 29.02 -12.64
C GLN A 115 2.49 30.41 -12.81
N LYS A 116 3.69 30.65 -12.25
CA LYS A 116 4.37 31.94 -12.40
C LYS A 116 5.05 32.07 -13.76
N ASP A 117 5.09 33.29 -14.28
CA ASP A 117 5.88 33.71 -15.46
C ASP A 117 5.66 32.90 -16.75
N GLU A 118 4.44 32.39 -16.95
CA GLU A 118 4.11 31.51 -18.08
C GLU A 118 5.11 30.32 -18.19
N ALA A 119 5.60 29.82 -17.04
CA ALA A 119 6.62 28.78 -16.98
C ALA A 119 6.22 27.49 -17.71
N LEU A 120 4.90 27.25 -17.84
CA LEU A 120 4.34 26.13 -18.60
C LEU A 120 4.75 26.17 -20.09
N GLN A 121 4.88 27.35 -20.68
CA GLN A 121 5.29 27.53 -22.09
C GLN A 121 6.78 27.88 -22.21
N ASN A 122 7.29 28.68 -21.27
CA ASN A 122 8.64 29.25 -21.38
C ASN A 122 9.75 28.32 -20.89
N ASN A 123 9.45 27.36 -19.99
CA ASN A 123 10.47 26.54 -19.34
C ASN A 123 10.13 25.03 -19.37
N PRO A 124 10.24 24.37 -20.54
CA PRO A 124 9.86 22.96 -20.68
C PRO A 124 10.69 22.01 -19.79
N GLN A 125 11.93 22.38 -19.45
CA GLN A 125 12.78 21.61 -18.54
C GLN A 125 12.21 21.59 -17.11
N TYR A 126 11.69 22.72 -16.63
CA TYR A 126 11.05 22.82 -15.32
C TYR A 126 9.71 22.07 -15.28
N VAL A 127 8.96 22.10 -16.38
CA VAL A 127 7.75 21.30 -16.58
C VAL A 127 8.05 19.81 -16.48
N ALA A 128 9.03 19.33 -17.23
CA ALA A 128 9.46 17.93 -17.20
C ALA A 128 9.92 17.52 -15.79
N PHE A 129 10.76 18.34 -15.14
CA PHE A 129 11.21 18.11 -13.76
C PHE A 129 10.03 17.96 -12.79
N SER A 130 9.05 18.86 -12.87
CA SER A 130 7.90 18.86 -11.97
C SER A 130 7.04 17.61 -12.15
N PHE A 131 6.76 17.18 -13.38
CA PHE A 131 6.05 15.93 -13.65
C PHE A 131 6.81 14.70 -13.15
N VAL A 132 8.12 14.63 -13.44
CA VAL A 132 8.97 13.52 -12.98
C VAL A 132 9.01 13.47 -11.46
N TYR A 133 9.12 14.63 -10.79
CA TYR A 133 9.07 14.72 -9.34
C TYR A 133 7.75 14.20 -8.77
N ILE A 134 6.61 14.66 -9.31
CA ILE A 134 5.29 14.22 -8.83
C ILE A 134 5.11 12.71 -9.03
N LEU A 135 5.44 12.17 -10.21
CA LEU A 135 5.33 10.74 -10.49
C LEU A 135 6.23 9.90 -9.58
N THR A 136 7.50 10.30 -9.42
CA THR A 136 8.47 9.59 -8.59
C THR A 136 8.08 9.70 -7.11
N GLY A 137 7.69 10.89 -6.65
CA GLY A 137 7.29 11.14 -5.28
C GLY A 137 6.03 10.37 -4.89
N LEU A 138 5.01 10.37 -5.75
CA LEU A 138 3.81 9.54 -5.53
C LEU A 138 4.14 8.06 -5.48
N THR A 139 5.12 7.61 -6.28
CA THR A 139 5.58 6.22 -6.23
C THR A 139 6.31 5.91 -4.91
N VAL A 140 7.14 6.82 -4.38
CA VAL A 140 7.81 6.64 -3.07
C VAL A 140 6.80 6.60 -1.93
N ILE A 141 5.87 7.57 -1.87
CA ILE A 141 4.81 7.59 -0.85
C ILE A 141 3.92 6.35 -1.01
N GLY A 142 3.54 5.98 -2.23
CA GLY A 142 2.76 4.78 -2.53
C GLY A 142 3.47 3.49 -2.12
N ALA A 143 4.78 3.38 -2.35
CA ALA A 143 5.59 2.23 -1.92
C ALA A 143 5.64 2.09 -0.39
N PHE A 144 5.76 3.22 0.32
CA PHE A 144 5.74 3.24 1.78
C PHE A 144 4.36 2.89 2.33
N LEU A 145 3.29 3.48 1.78
CA LEU A 145 1.91 3.16 2.15
C LEU A 145 1.61 1.68 1.88
N ASN A 146 2.01 1.14 0.72
CA ASN A 146 1.82 -0.28 0.42
C ASN A 146 2.50 -1.16 1.47
N LEU A 147 3.74 -0.84 1.86
CA LEU A 147 4.46 -1.58 2.90
C LEU A 147 3.74 -1.54 4.25
N VAL A 148 3.27 -0.37 4.66
CA VAL A 148 2.54 -0.20 5.94
C VAL A 148 1.18 -0.91 5.91
N VAL A 149 0.44 -0.81 4.81
CA VAL A 149 -0.85 -1.48 4.62
C VAL A 149 -0.67 -2.99 4.61
N LEU A 150 0.32 -3.51 3.89
CA LEU A 150 0.69 -4.93 3.91
C LEU A 150 0.99 -5.38 5.33
N ARG A 151 1.76 -4.61 6.10
CA ARG A 151 2.07 -4.94 7.51
C ARG A 151 0.81 -5.00 8.37
N PHE A 152 -0.11 -4.06 8.20
CA PHE A 152 -1.38 -4.03 8.95
C PHE A 152 -2.25 -5.25 8.60
N MET A 153 -2.36 -5.59 7.32
CA MET A 153 -3.11 -6.77 6.88
C MET A 153 -2.49 -8.08 7.39
N THR A 154 -1.16 -8.21 7.35
CA THR A 154 -0.48 -9.40 7.89
C THR A 154 -0.65 -9.52 9.39
N MET A 155 -0.63 -8.40 10.12
CA MET A 155 -0.81 -8.39 11.58
C MET A 155 -2.22 -8.85 11.95
N ASN A 156 -3.25 -8.33 11.27
CA ASN A 156 -4.64 -8.76 11.50
C ASN A 156 -4.85 -10.24 11.15
N ALA A 157 -4.24 -10.74 10.06
CA ALA A 157 -4.35 -12.14 9.68
C ALA A 157 -3.64 -13.08 10.68
N GLU A 158 -2.48 -12.66 11.22
CA GLU A 158 -1.79 -13.37 12.29
C GLU A 158 -2.62 -13.37 13.59
N ASP A 159 -3.28 -12.26 13.92
CA ASP A 159 -4.20 -12.16 15.06
C ASP A 159 -5.39 -13.12 14.90
N GLU A 160 -6.03 -13.13 13.73
CA GLU A 160 -7.13 -14.05 13.42
C GLU A 160 -6.69 -15.52 13.53
N LYS A 161 -5.47 -15.84 13.07
CA LYS A 161 -4.91 -17.20 13.19
C LYS A 161 -4.64 -17.57 14.64
N ARG A 162 -4.06 -16.67 15.44
CA ARG A 162 -3.81 -16.88 16.87
C ARG A 162 -5.12 -17.11 17.63
N ASP A 163 -6.16 -16.35 17.31
CA ASP A 163 -7.49 -16.52 17.91
C ASP A 163 -8.19 -17.81 17.48
N ALA A 164 -7.98 -18.26 16.24
CA ALA A 164 -8.47 -19.55 15.77
C ALA A 164 -7.77 -20.72 16.48
N GLU A 165 -6.46 -20.67 16.63
CA GLU A 165 -5.68 -21.67 17.38
C GLU A 165 -6.07 -21.72 18.85
N HIS A 166 -6.22 -20.55 19.50
CA HIS A 166 -6.64 -20.48 20.91
C HIS A 166 -8.05 -21.06 21.11
N ARG A 167 -8.99 -20.80 20.21
CA ARG A 167 -10.33 -21.43 20.23
C ARG A 167 -10.29 -22.94 19.99
N ALA A 168 -9.44 -23.43 19.09
CA ALA A 168 -9.28 -24.86 18.85
C ALA A 168 -8.72 -25.58 20.08
N LEU A 169 -7.75 -24.98 20.78
CA LEU A 169 -7.20 -25.51 22.03
C LEU A 169 -8.23 -25.55 23.15
N LEU A 170 -9.04 -24.51 23.32
CA LEU A 170 -10.13 -24.49 24.29
C LEU A 170 -11.18 -25.58 24.01
N THR A 171 -11.51 -25.81 22.74
CA THR A 171 -12.45 -26.87 22.34
C THR A 171 -11.87 -28.27 22.63
N ARG A 172 -10.57 -28.48 22.38
CA ARG A 172 -9.89 -29.74 22.68
C ARG A 172 -9.79 -30.03 24.19
N ASN A 173 -9.44 -29.03 24.99
CA ASN A 173 -9.37 -29.19 26.45
C ASN A 173 -10.75 -29.29 27.11
N GLY A 174 -11.78 -28.66 26.53
CA GLY A 174 -13.18 -28.85 26.96
C GLY A 174 -13.69 -30.28 26.74
N GLN A 175 -13.11 -31.02 25.80
CA GLN A 175 -13.36 -32.46 25.61
C GLN A 175 -12.48 -33.37 26.48
N ALA A 176 -11.47 -32.82 27.18
CA ALA A 176 -10.53 -33.56 28.03
C ALA A 176 -10.75 -33.35 29.55
N GLY A 177 -11.95 -32.91 29.96
CA GLY A 177 -12.41 -32.97 31.35
C GLY A 177 -12.75 -34.42 31.77
N PRO A 178 -12.66 -34.77 33.06
CA PRO A 178 -12.18 -36.08 33.52
C PRO A 178 -13.08 -37.27 33.13
N LEU A 179 -12.42 -38.40 32.86
CA LEU A 179 -12.99 -39.73 32.63
C LEU A 179 -14.22 -39.98 33.53
N ARG A 180 -15.41 -40.02 32.92
CA ARG A 180 -16.56 -40.66 33.55
C ARG A 180 -16.42 -42.16 33.31
N ALA A 181 -16.25 -42.91 34.40
CA ALA A 181 -16.19 -44.36 34.43
C ALA A 181 -17.38 -44.98 33.66
N PRO A 182 -17.21 -46.18 33.06
CA PRO A 182 -18.28 -46.81 32.30
C PRO A 182 -19.36 -47.32 33.25
N ASP A 183 -20.55 -46.70 33.23
CA ASP A 183 -21.77 -47.34 33.74
C ASP A 183 -22.30 -48.30 32.66
N PRO A 184 -22.57 -49.57 32.98
CA PRO A 184 -23.18 -50.50 32.05
C PRO A 184 -24.70 -50.39 32.17
N SER A 185 -25.36 -49.62 31.32
CA SER A 185 -26.73 -49.94 30.89
C SER A 185 -27.30 -48.98 29.84
N SER A 186 -27.88 -49.61 28.81
CA SER A 186 -29.06 -49.19 28.06
C SER A 186 -28.94 -48.23 26.85
N THR A 187 -29.06 -48.85 25.67
CA THR A 187 -29.95 -48.53 24.52
C THR A 187 -29.83 -47.20 23.73
N VAL A 188 -29.51 -47.38 22.45
CA VAL A 188 -29.71 -46.52 21.24
C VAL A 188 -31.24 -46.47 20.93
N PRO A 189 -31.87 -45.46 20.23
CA PRO A 189 -31.35 -44.84 19.00
C PRO A 189 -31.60 -43.36 18.65
N ALA A 190 -30.75 -42.90 17.71
CA ALA A 190 -30.93 -42.02 16.55
C ALA A 190 -31.78 -40.73 16.62
N GLY A 191 -31.17 -39.62 16.16
CA GLY A 191 -31.86 -38.39 15.76
C GLY A 191 -30.90 -37.35 15.19
N ALA A 192 -30.59 -37.43 13.90
CA ALA A 192 -29.88 -36.41 13.14
C ALA A 192 -30.90 -35.46 12.47
N THR A 193 -30.75 -34.15 12.64
CA THR A 193 -31.26 -33.15 11.68
C THR A 193 -30.39 -31.89 11.67
N SER A 194 -30.06 -31.51 10.44
CA SER A 194 -29.22 -30.44 9.92
C SER A 194 -29.99 -29.16 9.58
N GLY A 195 -29.26 -28.04 9.43
CA GLY A 195 -29.62 -26.87 8.60
C GLY A 195 -29.35 -25.53 9.31
N GLY A 196 -28.59 -24.55 8.81
CA GLY A 196 -28.07 -24.25 7.47
C GLY A 196 -28.50 -22.84 7.06
N GLY A 197 -27.58 -21.92 6.76
CA GLY A 197 -27.89 -20.69 6.00
C GLY A 197 -27.07 -19.45 6.35
N GLY A 198 -26.02 -19.15 5.56
CA GLY A 198 -25.28 -17.89 5.66
C GLY A 198 -24.05 -17.78 4.73
N GLY A 199 -24.19 -18.14 3.45
CA GLY A 199 -23.06 -18.32 2.52
C GLY A 199 -22.91 -17.28 1.39
N GLY A 200 -23.75 -16.24 1.33
CA GLY A 200 -23.82 -15.37 0.12
C GLY A 200 -22.71 -14.34 -0.04
N PHE A 201 -22.19 -13.77 1.07
CA PHE A 201 -21.30 -12.59 0.99
C PHE A 201 -19.80 -12.88 1.15
N ARG A 202 -19.43 -14.10 1.55
CA ARG A 202 -18.01 -14.50 1.73
C ARG A 202 -17.29 -14.85 0.43
N ASN A 203 -18.03 -15.12 -0.65
CA ASN A 203 -17.44 -15.65 -1.88
C ASN A 203 -16.87 -14.57 -2.81
N VAL A 204 -17.43 -13.36 -2.81
CA VAL A 204 -16.98 -12.28 -3.71
C VAL A 204 -15.63 -11.68 -3.25
N TYR A 205 -15.41 -11.55 -1.94
CA TYR A 205 -14.11 -11.10 -1.42
C TYR A 205 -13.01 -12.15 -1.54
N ALA A 206 -13.37 -13.43 -1.48
CA ALA A 206 -12.41 -14.53 -1.64
C ALA A 206 -11.83 -14.58 -3.07
N GLU A 207 -12.63 -14.33 -4.11
CA GLU A 207 -12.13 -14.30 -5.50
C GLU A 207 -11.18 -13.12 -5.78
N VAL A 208 -11.45 -11.94 -5.24
CA VAL A 208 -10.58 -10.76 -5.43
C VAL A 208 -9.23 -10.94 -4.73
N LEU A 209 -9.22 -11.53 -3.53
CA LEU A 209 -8.00 -11.90 -2.80
C LEU A 209 -7.20 -13.00 -3.52
N HIS A 210 -7.88 -13.93 -4.19
CA HIS A 210 -7.22 -14.99 -4.94
C HIS A 210 -6.52 -14.48 -6.20
N PHE A 211 -7.06 -13.45 -6.87
CA PHE A 211 -6.43 -12.88 -8.07
C PHE A 211 -5.12 -12.12 -7.75
N GLN A 212 -5.05 -11.40 -6.62
CA GLN A 212 -3.80 -10.76 -6.17
C GLN A 212 -2.75 -11.78 -5.71
N SER A 213 -3.17 -12.87 -5.04
CA SER A 213 -2.23 -13.90 -4.55
C SER A 213 -1.58 -14.70 -5.69
N MET A 214 -2.28 -14.95 -6.80
CA MET A 214 -1.76 -15.71 -7.94
C MET A 214 -0.56 -15.03 -8.63
N CYS A 215 -0.50 -13.69 -8.65
CA CYS A 215 0.65 -12.97 -9.20
C CYS A 215 1.89 -13.00 -8.30
N SER A 216 1.73 -13.08 -6.98
CA SER A 216 2.86 -13.14 -6.04
C SER A 216 3.42 -14.56 -5.86
N CYS A 217 2.59 -15.60 -5.99
CA CYS A 217 3.00 -16.98 -5.72
C CYS A 217 3.76 -17.66 -6.88
N LEU A 218 3.55 -17.23 -8.14
CA LEU A 218 4.28 -17.83 -9.28
C LEU A 218 5.79 -17.53 -9.27
N TRP A 219 6.22 -16.42 -8.65
CA TRP A 219 7.64 -16.05 -8.59
C TRP A 219 8.40 -16.70 -7.43
N TYR A 220 7.71 -17.18 -6.39
CA TYR A 220 8.36 -17.77 -5.22
C TYR A 220 8.67 -19.27 -5.37
N LYS A 221 8.06 -19.97 -6.33
CA LYS A 221 8.16 -21.43 -6.47
C LYS A 221 9.10 -21.95 -7.58
N SER A 222 9.93 -21.09 -8.18
CA SER A 222 10.84 -21.46 -9.28
C SER A 222 12.33 -21.58 -8.89
N ARG A 223 12.64 -21.74 -7.59
CA ARG A 223 13.99 -22.04 -7.11
C ARG A 223 13.96 -22.99 -5.91
N GLU A 224 13.50 -24.21 -6.18
CA GLU A 224 14.02 -25.42 -5.53
C GLU A 224 14.49 -26.37 -6.63
#